data_AF-A0A1B3ZIB4-F1
#
_entry.id   AF-A0A1B3ZIB4-F1
#
_cell.length_a   1.000
_cell.length_b   1.000
_cell.length_c   1.000
_cell.angle_alpha   90.00
_cell.angle_beta   90.00
_cell.angle_gamma   90.00
#
_symmetry.space_group_name_H-M   'P 1'
#
loop_
_entity.id
_entity.type
_entity.pdbx_description
1 polymer ?
#
loop_
_entity_poly.entity_id
_entity_poly.type
_entity_poly.pdbx_seq_one_letter_code
_entity_poly.pdbx_strand_id
1 'polypeptide(L)'
;MISRAVLSRLPIADRLQDDMGQALAGIHSLLSFVLTLSVDEAARHAALEETPAVAFRIPHRAAWLLVDRTSASIAGSNSLHLPEKPYAALSLSPTIVRAIQTSPSWAKGSALAERAVYGLLVSDRAAFQKLLAYAPLIETQVYAFAARLVEILDALRGHLLTSPQTGERRATLTQHYWRFAGMLGQATLVATTPGARPWLVDLAKAFTWTTWTPSFPFVRDRNCWLAAIGARAAAEFGPAVIPGYADALDRSEHPLTAADAMMALVAIALQHDAAREEVIGLIRGSTSHRPGRIAPELWPLLAEQAENVFLETGPATVPHRFRLPSYQVDPTGFDPREGYPLFRQLRSVLGASIATFIPGSGAAPVLPTGADAEAMFIRAWGPEQKLERPENSASILH
;
A
#
# COMPACT_ATOMS: atom_id res chain seq x y z
N MET A 1 4.75 -18.18 7.13
CA MET A 1 6.08 -18.33 6.53
C MET A 1 5.94 -18.31 5.02
N ILE A 2 6.61 -17.37 4.35
CA ILE A 2 6.72 -17.37 2.89
C ILE A 2 7.48 -18.64 2.50
N SER A 3 6.93 -19.44 1.58
CA SER A 3 7.54 -20.73 1.23
C SER A 3 8.90 -20.48 0.57
N ARG A 4 9.99 -20.74 1.31
CA ARG A 4 11.36 -20.69 0.80
C ARG A 4 11.52 -21.52 -0.48
N ALA A 5 10.76 -22.62 -0.58
CA ALA A 5 10.72 -23.50 -1.75
C ALA A 5 10.09 -22.86 -3.00
N VAL A 6 9.27 -21.81 -2.85
CA VAL A 6 8.67 -21.07 -3.96
C VAL A 6 9.60 -19.96 -4.42
N LEU A 7 10.17 -19.20 -3.47
CA LEU A 7 11.11 -18.14 -3.78
C LEU A 7 12.38 -18.68 -4.43
N SER A 8 12.96 -19.79 -3.92
CA SER A 8 14.20 -20.41 -4.43
C SER A 8 14.14 -20.88 -5.88
N ARG A 9 12.99 -20.77 -6.54
CA ARG A 9 12.77 -21.16 -7.95
C ARG A 9 12.70 -19.97 -8.90
N LEU A 10 12.70 -18.74 -8.36
CA LEU A 10 12.76 -17.53 -9.16
C LEU A 10 14.23 -17.21 -9.49
N PRO A 11 14.53 -16.68 -10.69
CA PRO A 11 15.90 -16.28 -11.05
C PRO A 11 16.52 -15.24 -10.10
N ILE A 12 15.67 -14.53 -9.36
CA ILE A 12 16.04 -13.46 -8.42
C ILE A 12 15.79 -13.84 -6.96
N ALA A 13 15.66 -15.15 -6.68
CA ALA A 13 15.28 -15.71 -5.39
C ALA A 13 16.11 -15.18 -4.22
N ASP A 14 17.44 -15.29 -4.32
CA ASP A 14 18.35 -15.05 -3.20
C ASP A 14 18.35 -13.58 -2.81
N ARG A 15 18.46 -12.68 -3.80
CA ARG A 15 18.40 -11.23 -3.59
C ARG A 15 17.07 -10.79 -2.99
N LEU A 16 15.95 -11.26 -3.54
CA LEU A 16 14.63 -10.89 -3.03
C LEU A 16 14.38 -11.44 -1.63
N GLN A 17 14.86 -12.65 -1.35
CA GLN A 17 14.71 -13.24 -0.02
C GLN A 17 15.49 -12.44 1.03
N ASP A 18 16.71 -12.03 0.70
CA ASP A 18 17.53 -11.20 1.59
C ASP A 18 16.91 -9.81 1.79
N ASP A 19 16.50 -9.13 0.72
CA ASP A 19 15.91 -7.79 0.79
C ASP A 19 14.57 -7.79 1.54
N MET A 20 13.69 -8.76 1.30
CA MET A 20 12.44 -8.92 2.07
C MET A 20 12.73 -9.26 3.54
N GLY A 21 13.69 -10.16 3.78
CA GLY A 21 14.09 -10.57 5.11
C GLY A 21 14.60 -9.38 5.92
N GLN A 22 15.40 -8.52 5.29
CA GLN A 22 15.88 -7.27 5.89
C GLN A 22 14.75 -6.29 6.16
N ALA A 23 13.82 -6.08 5.22
CA ALA A 23 12.68 -5.18 5.44
C ALA A 23 11.78 -5.66 6.60
N LEU A 24 11.46 -6.95 6.64
CA LEU A 24 10.67 -7.55 7.73
C LEU A 24 11.43 -7.51 9.07
N ALA A 25 12.73 -7.76 9.07
CA ALA A 25 13.57 -7.66 10.26
C ALA A 25 13.61 -6.22 10.79
N GLY A 26 13.65 -5.22 9.89
CA GLY A 26 13.57 -3.80 10.25
C GLY A 26 12.24 -3.46 10.94
N ILE A 27 11.11 -3.89 10.36
CA ILE A 27 9.78 -3.71 10.95
C ILE A 27 9.69 -4.40 12.32
N HIS A 28 10.12 -5.66 12.39
CA HIS A 28 10.09 -6.46 13.63
C HIS A 28 10.96 -5.83 14.72
N SER A 29 12.17 -5.36 14.39
CA SER A 29 13.08 -4.72 15.32
C SER A 29 12.49 -3.44 15.92
N LEU A 30 11.94 -2.55 15.07
CA LEU A 30 11.30 -1.31 15.51
C LEU A 30 10.09 -1.58 16.42
N LEU A 31 9.24 -2.52 16.05
CA LEU A 31 8.09 -2.91 16.86
C LEU A 31 8.52 -3.55 18.18
N SER A 32 9.51 -4.45 18.16
CA SER A 32 10.03 -5.11 19.37
C SER A 32 10.55 -4.09 20.36
N PHE A 33 11.27 -3.08 19.86
CA PHE A 33 11.81 -2.00 20.66
C PHE A 33 10.70 -1.20 21.36
N VAL A 34 9.71 -0.71 20.62
CA VAL A 34 8.62 0.09 21.17
C VAL A 34 7.71 -0.73 22.09
N LEU A 35 7.39 -1.96 21.70
CA LEU A 35 6.56 -2.85 22.51
C LEU A 35 7.25 -3.26 23.81
N THR A 36 8.58 -3.37 23.82
CA THR A 36 9.35 -3.59 25.06
C THR A 36 9.24 -2.39 25.98
N LEU A 37 9.38 -1.16 25.46
CA LEU A 37 9.15 0.06 26.25
C LEU A 37 7.73 0.09 26.84
N SER A 38 6.71 -0.35 26.10
CA SER A 38 5.33 -0.37 26.61
C SER A 38 5.09 -1.36 27.76
N VAL A 39 5.95 -2.35 27.99
CA VAL A 39 5.74 -3.39 29.00
C VAL A 39 6.83 -3.47 30.08
N ASP A 40 7.96 -2.79 29.90
CA ASP A 40 9.11 -2.89 30.80
C ASP A 40 9.50 -1.54 31.41
N GLU A 41 9.44 -1.46 32.74
CA GLU A 41 9.75 -0.24 33.47
C GLU A 41 11.24 0.13 33.43
N ALA A 42 12.14 -0.85 33.50
CA ALA A 42 13.59 -0.59 33.46
C ALA A 42 14.01 -0.05 32.09
N ALA A 43 13.43 -0.59 31.02
CA ALA A 43 13.63 -0.07 29.67
C ALA A 43 13.14 1.38 29.54
N ARG A 44 11.98 1.72 30.13
CA ARG A 44 11.48 3.11 30.15
C ARG A 44 12.37 4.02 30.98
N HIS A 45 12.81 3.62 32.18
CA HIS A 45 13.76 4.41 32.97
C HIS A 45 15.04 4.71 32.20
N ALA A 46 15.58 3.74 31.46
CA ALA A 46 16.75 3.97 30.62
C ALA A 46 16.48 4.99 29.49
N ALA A 47 15.30 4.97 28.87
CA ALA A 47 14.92 5.93 27.82
C ALA A 47 14.58 7.33 28.36
N LEU A 48 14.02 7.40 29.57
CA LEU A 48 13.64 8.63 30.26
C LEU A 48 14.85 9.39 30.83
N GLU A 49 15.95 8.68 31.13
CA GLU A 49 17.07 9.23 31.90
C GLU A 49 16.53 9.86 33.20
N GLU A 50 16.80 11.16 33.44
CA GLU A 50 16.32 11.88 34.63
C GLU A 50 14.97 12.59 34.41
N THR A 51 14.38 12.50 33.22
CA THR A 51 13.13 13.20 32.89
C THR A 51 11.89 12.37 33.26
N PRO A 52 10.78 12.98 33.71
CA PRO A 52 9.56 12.23 34.05
C PRO A 52 8.83 11.68 32.81
N ALA A 53 9.01 12.33 31.66
CA ALA A 53 8.46 11.95 30.36
C ALA A 53 9.26 12.63 29.24
N VAL A 54 9.27 12.01 28.05
CA VAL A 54 9.99 12.49 26.87
C VAL A 54 9.20 12.18 25.59
N ALA A 55 9.30 13.05 24.60
CA ALA A 55 8.72 12.84 23.28
C ALA A 55 9.84 12.63 22.24
N PHE A 56 9.85 11.47 21.58
CA PHE A 56 10.78 11.18 20.50
C PHE A 56 10.14 11.49 19.15
N ARG A 57 10.70 12.44 18.42
CA ARG A 57 10.17 12.88 17.11
C ARG A 57 10.36 11.80 16.06
N ILE A 58 9.26 11.20 15.57
CA ILE A 58 9.31 10.20 14.51
C ILE A 58 9.77 10.87 13.20
N PRO A 59 10.77 10.33 12.48
CA PRO A 59 11.28 10.92 11.25
C PRO A 59 10.18 11.12 10.20
N HIS A 60 10.23 12.24 9.48
CA HIS A 60 9.35 12.55 8.35
C HIS A 60 7.83 12.54 8.66
N ARG A 61 7.45 12.54 9.94
CA ARG A 61 6.07 12.59 10.41
C ARG A 61 5.89 13.73 11.40
N ALA A 62 4.67 14.25 11.45
CA ALA A 62 4.19 15.04 12.58
C ALA A 62 3.63 14.10 13.65
N ALA A 63 4.44 13.14 14.10
CA ALA A 63 4.09 12.14 15.10
C ALA A 63 5.25 11.92 16.07
N TRP A 64 4.90 11.45 17.26
CA TRP A 64 5.82 11.33 18.39
C TRP A 64 5.66 9.98 19.05
N LEU A 65 6.77 9.36 19.43
CA LEU A 65 6.77 8.26 20.39
C LEU A 65 6.91 8.87 21.79
N LEU A 66 5.84 8.77 22.57
CA LEU A 66 5.78 9.28 23.92
C LEU A 66 6.22 8.19 24.86
N VAL A 67 7.15 8.51 25.75
CA VAL A 67 7.58 7.61 26.81
C VAL A 67 7.43 8.34 28.14
N ASP A 68 6.70 7.73 29.06
CA ASP A 68 6.57 8.16 30.45
C ASP A 68 6.88 6.97 31.38
N ARG A 69 6.78 7.14 32.70
CA ARG A 69 7.10 6.06 33.65
C ARG A 69 6.18 4.85 33.54
N THR A 70 4.95 5.05 33.06
CA THR A 70 3.87 4.07 33.01
C THR A 70 3.66 3.46 31.64
N SER A 71 3.98 4.18 30.56
CA SER A 71 3.60 3.80 29.21
C SER A 71 4.57 4.27 28.13
N ALA A 72 4.50 3.61 26.97
CA ALA A 72 5.06 4.10 25.73
C ALA A 72 3.96 4.02 24.64
N SER A 73 3.68 5.13 23.97
CA SER A 73 2.57 5.25 23.00
C SER A 73 2.90 6.19 21.85
N ILE A 74 2.22 6.03 20.71
CA ILE A 74 2.38 6.94 19.57
C ILE A 74 1.29 8.01 19.64
N ALA A 75 1.69 9.27 19.51
CA ALA A 75 0.78 10.41 19.45
C ALA A 75 0.95 11.22 18.15
N GLY A 76 -0.15 11.82 17.69
CA GLY A 76 -0.17 12.71 16.54
C GLY A 76 0.39 14.11 16.84
N SER A 77 0.17 15.04 15.90
CA SER A 77 0.85 16.33 15.78
C SER A 77 0.56 17.39 16.84
N ASN A 78 -0.26 17.11 17.85
CA ASN A 78 -0.78 18.14 18.74
C ASN A 78 -0.15 18.10 20.13
N SER A 79 0.65 19.15 20.38
CA SER A 79 0.93 19.81 21.67
C SER A 79 1.28 18.90 22.85
N LEU A 80 2.54 18.50 22.90
CA LEU A 80 3.13 17.97 24.12
C LEU A 80 4.15 18.97 24.64
N HIS A 81 3.95 19.46 25.86
CA HIS A 81 4.96 20.22 26.61
C HIS A 81 6.08 19.32 27.14
N LEU A 82 6.40 18.24 26.41
CA LEU A 82 7.40 17.27 26.81
C LEU A 82 8.78 17.67 26.25
N PRO A 83 9.87 17.36 26.96
CA PRO A 83 11.20 17.41 26.38
C PRO A 83 11.25 16.62 25.08
N GLU A 84 11.69 17.26 24.01
CA GLU A 84 11.81 16.64 22.69
C GLU A 84 13.21 16.03 22.51
N LYS A 85 13.25 14.79 22.02
CA LYS A 85 14.49 14.14 21.57
C LYS A 85 14.32 13.64 20.13
N PRO A 86 15.40 13.62 19.32
CA PRO A 86 15.33 12.98 18.01
C PRO A 86 15.11 11.48 18.20
N TYR A 87 14.27 10.85 17.36
CA TYR A 87 14.05 9.40 17.43
C TYR A 87 15.35 8.59 17.32
N ALA A 88 16.34 9.09 16.56
CA ALA A 88 17.66 8.47 16.46
C ALA A 88 18.36 8.31 17.83
N ALA A 89 18.02 9.10 18.85
CA ALA A 89 18.57 8.94 20.20
C ALA A 89 18.21 7.58 20.83
N LEU A 90 17.06 6.99 20.48
CA LEU A 90 16.65 5.67 20.95
C LEU A 90 17.51 4.55 20.36
N SER A 91 17.84 4.65 19.07
CA SER A 91 18.61 3.62 18.37
C SER A 91 20.13 3.82 18.49
N LEU A 92 20.59 5.05 18.75
CA LEU A 92 22.02 5.38 18.82
C LEU A 92 22.58 5.37 20.24
N SER A 93 21.74 5.43 21.28
CA SER A 93 22.20 5.35 22.67
C SER A 93 22.49 3.88 23.03
N PRO A 94 23.78 3.49 23.25
CA PRO A 94 24.11 2.12 23.61
C PRO A 94 23.47 1.71 24.93
N THR A 95 23.28 2.66 25.84
CA THR A 95 22.62 2.45 27.14
C THR A 95 21.16 2.05 26.95
N ILE A 96 20.40 2.79 26.13
CA ILE A 96 18.99 2.51 25.87
C ILE A 96 18.85 1.19 25.12
N VAL A 97 19.64 1.01 24.05
CA VAL A 97 19.62 -0.22 23.24
C VAL A 97 19.94 -1.43 24.11
N ARG A 98 20.99 -1.37 24.93
CA ARG A 98 21.35 -2.46 25.84
C ARG A 98 20.25 -2.73 26.85
N ALA A 99 19.71 -1.70 27.51
CA ALA A 99 18.64 -1.86 28.50
C ALA A 99 17.41 -2.56 27.91
N ILE A 100 17.04 -2.24 26.67
CA ILE A 100 15.93 -2.87 25.95
C ILE A 100 16.27 -4.29 25.51
N GLN A 101 17.45 -4.53 24.93
CA GLN A 101 17.82 -5.86 24.43
C GLN A 101 18.09 -6.87 25.55
N THR A 102 18.57 -6.42 26.71
CA THR A 102 18.78 -7.27 27.88
C THR A 102 17.58 -7.31 28.82
N SER A 103 16.49 -6.60 28.50
CA SER A 103 15.27 -6.63 29.29
C SER A 103 14.72 -8.05 29.33
N PRO A 104 14.29 -8.55 30.51
CA PRO A 104 13.60 -9.83 30.61
C PRO A 104 12.27 -9.82 29.83
N SER A 105 11.72 -8.64 29.54
CA SER A 105 10.53 -8.42 28.75
C SER A 105 10.80 -8.33 27.24
N TRP A 106 12.06 -8.33 26.79
CA TRP A 106 12.39 -8.30 25.35
C TRP A 106 11.72 -9.45 24.59
N ALA A 107 11.75 -10.67 25.14
CA ALA A 107 11.09 -11.82 24.54
C ALA A 107 9.58 -11.60 24.37
N LYS A 108 8.94 -10.92 25.34
CA LYS A 108 7.52 -10.56 25.28
C LYS A 108 7.26 -9.47 24.22
N GLY A 109 8.08 -8.42 24.17
CA GLY A 109 8.01 -7.37 23.15
C GLY A 109 8.21 -7.93 21.74
N SER A 110 9.22 -8.79 21.57
CA SER A 110 9.52 -9.50 20.31
C SER A 110 8.38 -10.42 19.86
N ALA A 111 7.77 -11.18 20.78
CA ALA A 111 6.61 -12.02 20.46
C ALA A 111 5.38 -11.17 20.06
N LEU A 112 5.18 -10.00 20.69
CA LEU A 112 4.12 -9.07 20.28
C LEU A 112 4.41 -8.47 18.90
N ALA A 113 5.67 -8.11 18.62
CA ALA A 113 6.11 -7.62 17.32
C ALA A 113 5.92 -8.67 16.23
N GLU A 114 6.29 -9.92 16.49
CA GLU A 114 6.07 -11.04 15.57
C GLU A 114 4.58 -11.21 15.26
N ARG A 115 3.70 -11.12 16.26
CA ARG A 115 2.24 -11.17 16.05
C ARG A 115 1.71 -9.97 15.26
N ALA A 116 2.31 -8.78 15.43
CA ALA A 116 1.94 -7.59 14.67
C ALA A 116 2.41 -7.70 13.20
N VAL A 117 3.64 -8.14 12.96
CA VAL A 117 4.17 -8.45 11.62
C VAL A 117 3.36 -9.57 10.97
N TYR A 118 2.92 -10.57 11.73
CA TYR A 118 2.00 -11.60 11.25
C TYR A 118 0.70 -11.01 10.71
N GLY A 119 0.24 -9.86 11.23
CA GLY A 119 -0.90 -9.12 10.70
C GLY A 119 -0.70 -8.52 9.30
N LEU A 120 0.54 -8.33 8.83
CA LEU A 120 0.85 -8.01 7.42
C LEU A 120 0.78 -9.25 6.52
N LEU A 121 1.03 -10.42 7.11
CA LEU A 121 1.14 -11.69 6.40
C LEU A 121 -0.19 -12.43 6.35
N VAL A 122 -1.06 -12.16 7.32
CA VAL A 122 -2.35 -12.82 7.51
C VAL A 122 -3.45 -11.79 7.55
N SER A 123 -4.48 -12.06 6.78
CA SER A 123 -5.66 -11.22 6.62
C SER A 123 -6.61 -11.34 7.83
N ASP A 124 -6.09 -11.06 9.04
CA ASP A 124 -6.88 -10.93 10.26
C ASP A 124 -7.09 -9.44 10.58
N ARG A 125 -8.35 -8.98 10.51
CA ARG A 125 -8.70 -7.58 10.75
C ARG A 125 -8.28 -7.11 12.15
N ALA A 126 -8.39 -7.95 13.17
CA ALA A 126 -8.07 -7.55 14.54
C ALA A 126 -6.56 -7.36 14.74
N ALA A 127 -5.73 -8.26 14.22
CA ALA A 127 -4.27 -8.10 14.21
C ALA A 127 -3.85 -6.90 13.37
N PHE A 128 -4.44 -6.71 12.19
CA PHE A 128 -4.14 -5.58 11.32
C PHE A 128 -4.50 -4.23 11.96
N GLN A 129 -5.64 -4.13 12.66
CA GLN A 129 -6.00 -2.92 13.41
C GLN A 129 -4.98 -2.58 14.50
N LYS A 130 -4.45 -3.58 15.21
CA LYS A 130 -3.39 -3.36 16.19
C LYS A 130 -2.11 -2.87 15.54
N LEU A 131 -1.77 -3.38 14.37
CA LEU A 131 -0.61 -2.93 13.60
C LEU A 131 -0.75 -1.46 13.16
N LEU A 132 -1.94 -1.02 12.75
CA LEU A 132 -2.18 0.37 12.32
C LEU A 132 -1.87 1.40 13.41
N ALA A 133 -2.00 1.03 14.69
CA ALA A 133 -1.59 1.91 15.80
C ALA A 133 -0.09 2.24 15.79
N TYR A 134 0.72 1.39 15.16
CA TYR A 134 2.17 1.55 15.00
C TYR A 134 2.58 2.04 13.62
N ALA A 135 1.64 2.25 12.69
CA ALA A 135 1.95 2.63 11.32
C ALA A 135 2.90 3.83 11.18
N PRO A 136 2.75 4.94 11.94
CA PRO A 136 3.67 6.07 11.83
C PRO A 136 5.14 5.71 12.08
N LEU A 137 5.41 4.65 12.85
CA LEU A 137 6.76 4.20 13.17
C LEU A 137 7.40 3.37 12.06
N ILE A 138 6.60 2.56 11.37
CA ILE A 138 7.09 1.49 10.48
C ILE A 138 6.78 1.72 9.00
N GLU A 139 6.07 2.80 8.66
CA GLU A 139 5.56 3.04 7.31
C GLU A 139 6.63 3.02 6.22
N THR A 140 7.83 3.52 6.48
CA THR A 140 8.91 3.58 5.48
C THR A 140 9.47 2.20 5.20
N GLN A 141 9.69 1.40 6.25
CA GLN A 141 10.11 -0.01 6.12
C GLN A 141 9.00 -0.86 5.51
N VAL A 142 7.74 -0.60 5.85
CA VAL A 142 6.58 -1.29 5.26
C VAL A 142 6.42 -0.92 3.79
N TYR A 143 6.68 0.32 3.39
CA TYR A 143 6.67 0.69 1.98
C TYR A 143 7.81 0.05 1.20
N ALA A 144 9.02 0.00 1.77
CA ALA A 144 10.13 -0.73 1.17
C ALA A 144 9.77 -2.22 0.97
N PHE A 145 9.13 -2.83 1.96
CA PHE A 145 8.59 -4.19 1.84
C PHE A 145 7.54 -4.29 0.72
N ALA A 146 6.63 -3.32 0.61
CA ALA A 146 5.63 -3.25 -0.47
C ALA A 146 6.29 -3.16 -1.86
N ALA A 147 7.31 -2.31 -2.02
CA ALA A 147 8.07 -2.20 -3.27
C ALA A 147 8.72 -3.54 -3.67
N ARG A 148 9.31 -4.28 -2.71
CA ARG A 148 9.85 -5.63 -2.97
C ARG A 148 8.78 -6.64 -3.36
N LEU A 149 7.57 -6.54 -2.81
CA LEU A 149 6.44 -7.36 -3.24
C LEU A 149 6.03 -7.11 -4.70
N VAL A 150 6.13 -5.86 -5.18
CA VAL A 150 5.90 -5.54 -6.60
C VAL A 150 6.89 -6.30 -7.50
N GLU A 151 8.18 -6.28 -7.15
CA GLU A 151 9.23 -7.00 -7.89
C GLU A 151 8.98 -8.52 -7.93
N ILE A 152 8.57 -9.10 -6.80
CA ILE A 152 8.21 -10.53 -6.70
C ILE A 152 7.03 -10.88 -7.58
N LEU A 153 5.99 -10.05 -7.56
CA LEU A 153 4.81 -10.24 -8.40
C LEU A 153 5.20 -10.18 -9.87
N ASP A 154 6.07 -9.26 -10.26
CA ASP A 154 6.54 -9.15 -11.65
C ASP A 154 7.32 -10.38 -12.10
N ALA A 155 8.20 -10.91 -11.25
CA ALA A 155 8.92 -12.14 -11.53
C ALA A 155 8.01 -13.38 -11.58
N LEU A 156 7.08 -13.51 -10.62
CA LEU A 156 6.10 -14.60 -10.62
C LEU A 156 5.19 -14.55 -11.85
N ARG A 157 4.77 -13.35 -12.25
CA ARG A 157 3.97 -13.15 -13.47
C ARG A 157 4.73 -13.58 -14.71
N GLY A 158 5.96 -13.09 -14.88
CA GLY A 158 6.82 -13.47 -16.02
C GLY A 158 7.00 -14.99 -16.09
N HIS A 159 7.22 -15.63 -14.93
CA HIS A 159 7.32 -17.08 -14.83
C HIS A 159 6.02 -17.81 -15.18
N LEU A 160 4.86 -17.34 -14.66
CA LEU A 160 3.54 -17.91 -14.95
C LEU A 160 3.10 -17.74 -16.41
N LEU A 161 3.57 -16.69 -17.10
CA LEU A 161 3.26 -16.43 -18.50
C LEU A 161 4.14 -17.21 -19.49
N THR A 162 5.39 -17.46 -19.13
CA THR A 162 6.37 -18.10 -20.03
C THR A 162 6.53 -19.60 -19.77
N SER A 163 6.27 -20.08 -18.54
CA SER A 163 6.50 -21.47 -18.18
C SER A 163 5.31 -22.35 -18.57
N PRO A 164 5.52 -23.50 -19.24
CA PRO A 164 4.46 -24.43 -19.66
C PRO A 164 3.89 -25.26 -18.50
N GLN A 165 3.90 -24.72 -17.28
CA GLN A 165 3.41 -25.45 -16.11
C GLN A 165 1.90 -25.69 -16.27
N THR A 166 1.47 -26.91 -16.03
CA THR A 166 0.06 -27.31 -16.04
C THR A 166 -0.30 -27.98 -14.70
N GLY A 167 -1.59 -28.08 -14.42
CA GLY A 167 -2.12 -28.78 -13.25
C GLY A 167 -1.77 -28.12 -11.91
N GLU A 168 -1.58 -28.95 -10.88
CA GLU A 168 -1.45 -28.54 -9.47
C GLU A 168 -0.32 -27.53 -9.22
N ARG A 169 0.78 -27.65 -9.98
CA ARG A 169 1.95 -26.77 -9.81
C ARG A 169 1.63 -25.33 -10.22
N ARG A 170 0.93 -25.15 -11.35
CA ARG A 170 0.48 -23.83 -11.81
C ARG A 170 -0.51 -23.24 -10.82
N ALA A 171 -1.49 -24.04 -10.37
CA ALA A 171 -2.47 -23.62 -9.37
C ALA A 171 -1.79 -23.13 -8.07
N THR A 172 -0.76 -23.84 -7.60
CA THR A 172 0.02 -23.45 -6.41
C THR A 172 0.74 -22.12 -6.61
N LEU A 173 1.44 -21.93 -7.74
CA LEU A 173 2.14 -20.67 -8.03
C LEU A 173 1.18 -19.50 -8.17
N THR A 174 0.03 -19.70 -8.83
CA THR A 174 -1.01 -18.68 -8.94
C THR A 174 -1.60 -18.32 -7.58
N GLN A 175 -1.80 -19.31 -6.69
CA GLN A 175 -2.21 -19.03 -5.31
C GLN A 175 -1.16 -18.19 -4.57
N HIS A 176 0.13 -18.47 -4.76
CA HIS A 176 1.19 -17.65 -4.19
C HIS A 176 1.20 -16.22 -4.75
N TYR A 177 1.00 -16.05 -6.05
CA TYR A 177 0.85 -14.74 -6.69
C TYR A 177 -0.21 -13.89 -5.98
N TRP A 178 -1.43 -14.41 -5.82
CA TRP A 178 -2.51 -13.67 -5.18
C TRP A 178 -2.28 -13.43 -3.69
N ARG A 179 -1.57 -14.33 -2.98
CA ARG A 179 -1.15 -14.08 -1.60
C ARG A 179 -0.19 -12.89 -1.50
N PHE A 180 0.81 -12.80 -2.39
CA PHE A 180 1.73 -11.67 -2.41
C PHE A 180 1.02 -10.37 -2.81
N ALA A 181 0.07 -10.42 -3.76
CA ALA A 181 -0.75 -9.26 -4.11
C ALA A 181 -1.59 -8.78 -2.92
N GLY A 182 -2.16 -9.72 -2.15
CA GLY A 182 -2.82 -9.44 -0.87
C GLY A 182 -1.90 -8.73 0.14
N MET A 183 -0.69 -9.26 0.34
CA MET A 183 0.32 -8.65 1.22
C MET A 183 0.73 -7.26 0.74
N LEU A 184 0.86 -7.05 -0.58
CA LEU A 184 1.18 -5.76 -1.18
C LEU A 184 0.09 -4.73 -0.83
N GLY A 185 -1.18 -5.09 -0.99
CA GLY A 185 -2.31 -4.26 -0.58
C GLY A 185 -2.26 -3.88 0.90
N GLN A 186 -2.02 -4.86 1.78
CA GLN A 186 -1.97 -4.64 3.23
C GLN A 186 -0.79 -3.76 3.66
N ALA A 187 0.40 -4.02 3.13
CA ALA A 187 1.59 -3.22 3.38
C ALA A 187 1.36 -1.77 2.92
N THR A 188 0.78 -1.59 1.74
CA THR A 188 0.49 -0.26 1.19
C THR A 188 -0.50 0.51 2.07
N LEU A 189 -1.55 -0.14 2.57
CA LEU A 189 -2.50 0.48 3.51
C LEU A 189 -1.84 0.95 4.82
N VAL A 190 -0.85 0.21 5.33
CA VAL A 190 -0.09 0.60 6.53
C VAL A 190 0.86 1.75 6.20
N ALA A 191 1.55 1.69 5.06
CA ALA A 191 2.47 2.73 4.62
C ALA A 191 1.77 4.05 4.25
N THR A 192 0.50 3.99 3.84
CA THR A 192 -0.30 5.15 3.41
C THR A 192 -1.42 5.44 4.42
N THR A 193 -1.11 5.39 5.71
CA THR A 193 -2.05 5.84 6.74
C THR A 193 -2.18 7.38 6.74
N PRO A 194 -3.31 7.94 7.20
CA PRO A 194 -3.47 9.38 7.32
C PRO A 194 -2.28 10.03 8.03
N GLY A 195 -1.74 11.09 7.41
CA GLY A 195 -0.55 11.79 7.88
C GLY A 195 0.79 11.26 7.34
N ALA A 196 0.80 10.21 6.49
CA ALA A 196 1.98 9.73 5.78
C ALA A 196 2.52 10.73 4.73
N ARG A 197 1.67 11.67 4.30
CA ARG A 197 1.94 12.59 3.19
C ARG A 197 3.35 13.21 3.19
N PRO A 198 3.91 13.76 4.29
CA PRO A 198 5.18 14.49 4.21
C PRO A 198 6.32 13.64 3.62
N TRP A 199 6.47 12.40 4.07
CA TRP A 199 7.51 11.51 3.55
C TRP A 199 7.14 10.90 2.20
N LEU A 200 5.85 10.66 1.93
CA LEU A 200 5.38 10.19 0.61
C LEU A 200 5.68 11.21 -0.50
N VAL A 201 5.57 12.51 -0.19
CA VAL A 201 5.94 13.59 -1.12
C VAL A 201 7.44 13.59 -1.39
N ASP A 202 8.26 13.36 -0.37
CA ASP A 202 9.71 13.24 -0.55
C ASP A 202 10.08 12.00 -1.37
N LEU A 203 9.42 10.88 -1.09
CA LEU A 203 9.56 9.65 -1.87
C LEU A 203 9.17 9.85 -3.34
N ALA A 204 8.06 10.54 -3.62
CA ALA A 204 7.60 10.78 -4.99
C ALA A 204 8.61 11.53 -5.86
N LYS A 205 9.50 12.32 -5.24
CA LYS A 205 10.61 13.02 -5.91
C LYS A 205 11.83 12.14 -6.15
N ALA A 206 11.92 10.98 -5.48
CA ALA A 206 13.08 10.10 -5.54
C ALA A 206 13.08 9.18 -6.77
N PHE A 207 12.00 9.09 -7.54
CA PHE A 207 11.91 8.26 -8.75
C PHE A 207 11.23 9.00 -9.90
N THR A 208 11.51 8.56 -11.13
CA THR A 208 10.93 9.16 -12.34
C THR A 208 9.66 8.43 -12.73
N TRP A 209 8.58 9.17 -12.98
CA TRP A 209 7.24 8.66 -13.27
C TRP A 209 7.06 8.29 -14.76
N THR A 210 8.03 7.61 -15.37
CA THR A 210 8.03 7.36 -16.83
C THR A 210 7.05 6.30 -17.28
N THR A 211 7.15 5.11 -16.70
CA THR A 211 6.35 3.92 -17.05
C THR A 211 5.59 3.36 -15.86
N TRP A 212 5.72 4.00 -14.70
CA TRP A 212 5.24 3.48 -13.44
C TRP A 212 4.71 4.60 -12.56
N THR A 213 3.50 4.41 -12.05
CA THR A 213 2.94 5.20 -10.94
C THR A 213 2.87 4.30 -9.69
N PRO A 214 2.84 4.87 -8.47
CA PRO A 214 2.67 4.10 -7.25
C PRO A 214 1.38 3.28 -7.19
N SER A 215 0.32 3.72 -7.87
CA SER A 215 -0.99 3.04 -7.89
C SER A 215 -1.12 2.00 -9.01
N PHE A 216 -0.28 2.07 -10.06
CA PHE A 216 -0.38 1.21 -11.22
C PHE A 216 -0.30 -0.29 -10.89
N PRO A 217 0.59 -0.76 -9.97
CA PRO A 217 0.63 -2.17 -9.58
C PRO A 217 -0.70 -2.75 -9.11
N PHE A 218 -1.59 -1.91 -8.60
CA PHE A 218 -2.87 -2.32 -8.04
C PHE A 218 -3.99 -2.42 -9.09
N VAL A 219 -3.93 -1.58 -10.12
CA VAL A 219 -4.91 -1.56 -11.21
C VAL A 219 -4.62 -2.67 -12.23
N ARG A 220 -3.33 -2.88 -12.53
CA ARG A 220 -2.90 -3.86 -13.55
C ARG A 220 -3.29 -5.31 -13.24
N ASP A 221 -3.47 -5.65 -11.95
CA ASP A 221 -3.96 -6.97 -11.53
C ASP A 221 -5.47 -7.19 -11.75
N ARG A 222 -6.17 -6.18 -12.29
CA ARG A 222 -7.61 -6.23 -12.64
C ARG A 222 -8.47 -6.79 -11.52
N ASN A 223 -8.18 -6.27 -10.33
CA ASN A 223 -8.80 -6.63 -9.09
C ASN A 223 -9.28 -5.35 -8.41
N CYS A 224 -10.61 -5.17 -8.32
CA CYS A 224 -11.19 -3.94 -7.81
C CYS A 224 -10.79 -3.65 -6.34
N TRP A 225 -10.51 -4.67 -5.53
CA TRP A 225 -10.03 -4.49 -4.16
C TRP A 225 -8.63 -3.89 -4.12
N LEU A 226 -7.70 -4.40 -4.94
CA LEU A 226 -6.37 -3.82 -5.07
C LEU A 226 -6.45 -2.40 -5.62
N ALA A 227 -7.18 -2.20 -6.72
CA ALA A 227 -7.31 -0.89 -7.34
C ALA A 227 -7.87 0.17 -6.36
N ALA A 228 -8.82 -0.20 -5.50
CA ALA A 228 -9.30 0.65 -4.41
C ALA A 228 -8.20 1.02 -3.39
N ILE A 229 -7.31 0.10 -3.06
CA ILE A 229 -6.13 0.38 -2.23
C ILE A 229 -5.17 1.34 -2.95
N GLY A 230 -4.93 1.13 -4.25
CA GLY A 230 -4.12 2.01 -5.09
C GLY A 230 -4.68 3.44 -5.14
N ALA A 231 -5.99 3.59 -5.32
CA ALA A 231 -6.67 4.89 -5.28
C ALA A 231 -6.49 5.60 -3.94
N ARG A 232 -6.65 4.88 -2.83
CA ARG A 232 -6.43 5.43 -1.49
C ARG A 232 -4.97 5.86 -1.29
N ALA A 233 -4.03 5.04 -1.71
CA ALA A 233 -2.61 5.37 -1.65
C ALA A 233 -2.31 6.66 -2.42
N ALA A 234 -2.80 6.78 -3.67
CA ALA A 234 -2.65 7.98 -4.48
C ALA A 234 -3.24 9.24 -3.79
N ALA A 235 -4.43 9.11 -3.19
CA ALA A 235 -5.02 10.18 -2.41
C ALA A 235 -4.14 10.61 -1.22
N GLU A 236 -3.44 9.69 -0.56
CA GLU A 236 -2.55 10.03 0.56
C GLU A 236 -1.23 10.70 0.14
N PHE A 237 -0.70 10.37 -1.06
CA PHE A 237 0.37 11.16 -1.69
C PHE A 237 -0.06 12.61 -1.93
N GLY A 238 -1.31 12.81 -2.36
CA GLY A 238 -1.95 14.11 -2.46
C GLY A 238 -1.52 14.97 -3.65
N PRO A 239 -1.75 16.30 -3.61
CA PRO A 239 -1.63 17.15 -4.80
C PRO A 239 -0.22 17.20 -5.42
N ALA A 240 0.83 16.95 -4.64
CA ALA A 240 2.21 17.01 -5.12
C ALA A 240 2.53 16.01 -6.24
N VAL A 241 1.74 14.94 -6.40
CA VAL A 241 1.93 13.92 -7.45
C VAL A 241 1.01 14.10 -8.65
N ILE A 242 0.13 15.12 -8.66
CA ILE A 242 -0.76 15.42 -9.80
C ILE A 242 0.02 15.55 -11.12
N PRO A 243 1.15 16.30 -11.19
CA PRO A 243 1.91 16.41 -12.43
C PRO A 243 2.41 15.06 -12.95
N GLY A 244 2.83 14.16 -12.05
CA GLY A 244 3.29 12.82 -12.42
C GLY A 244 2.16 11.95 -12.98
N TYR A 245 0.97 12.00 -12.37
CA TYR A 245 -0.20 11.31 -12.89
C TYR A 245 -0.74 11.92 -14.19
N ALA A 246 -0.72 13.25 -14.32
CA ALA A 246 -1.10 13.92 -15.57
C ALA A 246 -0.16 13.53 -16.71
N ASP A 247 1.15 13.48 -16.46
CA ASP A 247 2.15 13.04 -17.44
C ASP A 247 2.03 11.53 -17.77
N ALA A 248 1.70 10.69 -16.78
CA ALA A 248 1.41 9.27 -17.02
C ALA A 248 0.15 9.07 -17.86
N LEU A 249 -0.92 9.82 -17.57
CA LEU A 249 -2.13 9.89 -18.37
C LEU A 249 -1.81 10.41 -19.78
N ASP A 250 -0.90 11.38 -19.86
CA ASP A 250 -0.52 11.98 -21.12
C ASP A 250 0.34 11.05 -21.99
N ARG A 251 1.10 10.15 -21.41
CA ARG A 251 1.94 9.22 -22.16
C ARG A 251 1.34 7.83 -22.28
N SER A 252 0.18 7.58 -21.67
CA SER A 252 -0.43 6.25 -21.67
C SER A 252 -0.73 5.78 -23.09
N GLU A 253 -0.11 4.67 -23.48
CA GLU A 253 -0.44 3.93 -24.71
C GLU A 253 -1.36 2.75 -24.43
N HIS A 254 -1.56 2.42 -23.15
CA HIS A 254 -2.36 1.29 -22.70
C HIS A 254 -3.56 1.74 -21.86
N PRO A 255 -4.77 1.15 -22.06
CA PRO A 255 -5.97 1.52 -21.30
C PRO A 255 -5.83 1.40 -19.78
N LEU A 256 -5.04 0.46 -19.27
CA LEU A 256 -4.85 0.29 -17.83
C LEU A 256 -4.02 1.43 -17.22
N THR A 257 -3.01 1.93 -17.93
CA THR A 257 -2.21 3.08 -17.47
C THR A 257 -3.08 4.33 -17.42
N ALA A 258 -3.92 4.53 -18.45
CA ALA A 258 -4.90 5.61 -18.49
C ALA A 258 -5.92 5.51 -17.35
N ALA A 259 -6.49 4.32 -17.13
CA ALA A 259 -7.46 4.08 -16.06
C ALA A 259 -6.84 4.28 -14.67
N ASP A 260 -5.60 3.83 -14.46
CA ASP A 260 -4.86 4.07 -13.22
C ASP A 260 -4.62 5.55 -12.96
N ALA A 261 -4.05 6.27 -13.93
CA ALA A 261 -3.72 7.67 -13.76
C ALA A 261 -4.98 8.51 -13.53
N MET A 262 -6.07 8.23 -14.25
CA MET A 262 -7.35 8.91 -14.07
C MET A 262 -8.01 8.56 -12.72
N MET A 263 -7.98 7.30 -12.29
CA MET A 263 -8.43 6.91 -10.95
C MET A 263 -7.66 7.65 -9.87
N ALA A 264 -6.33 7.71 -9.98
CA ALA A 264 -5.48 8.40 -9.01
C ALA A 264 -5.76 9.91 -8.95
N LEU A 265 -5.88 10.58 -10.11
CA LEU A 265 -6.24 12.00 -10.20
C LEU A 265 -7.59 12.27 -9.53
N VAL A 266 -8.62 11.48 -9.86
CA VAL A 266 -9.95 11.62 -9.23
C VAL A 266 -9.87 11.37 -7.73
N ALA A 267 -9.12 10.35 -7.29
CA ALA A 267 -8.95 10.05 -5.87
C ALA A 267 -8.32 11.21 -5.10
N ILE A 268 -7.29 11.84 -5.66
CA ILE A 268 -6.66 13.04 -5.12
C ILE A 268 -7.67 14.20 -5.08
N ALA A 269 -8.37 14.48 -6.18
CA ALA A 269 -9.34 15.58 -6.23
C ALA A 269 -10.52 15.42 -5.25
N LEU A 270 -10.93 14.17 -4.95
CA LEU A 270 -11.97 13.88 -3.96
C LEU A 270 -11.51 14.06 -2.51
N GLN A 271 -10.23 13.81 -2.23
CA GLN A 271 -9.66 13.88 -0.88
C GLN A 271 -9.12 15.28 -0.55
N HIS A 272 -8.78 16.09 -1.56
CA HIS A 272 -8.16 17.41 -1.42
C HIS A 272 -8.91 18.44 -2.26
N ASP A 273 -9.85 19.14 -1.65
CA ASP A 273 -10.71 20.12 -2.33
C ASP A 273 -9.92 21.18 -3.13
N ALA A 274 -8.75 21.60 -2.62
CA ALA A 274 -7.89 22.57 -3.29
C ALA A 274 -7.35 22.10 -4.66
N ALA A 275 -7.27 20.79 -4.90
CA ALA A 275 -6.81 20.20 -6.15
C ALA A 275 -7.93 19.92 -7.15
N ARG A 276 -9.20 20.07 -6.74
CA ARG A 276 -10.35 19.58 -7.50
C ARG A 276 -10.48 20.25 -8.87
N GLU A 277 -10.45 21.58 -8.92
CA GLU A 277 -10.61 22.34 -10.17
C GLU A 277 -9.45 22.07 -11.15
N GLU A 278 -8.21 21.98 -10.64
CA GLU A 278 -7.03 21.63 -11.44
C GLU A 278 -7.22 20.26 -12.11
N VAL A 279 -7.61 19.24 -11.35
CA VAL A 279 -7.81 17.89 -11.87
C VAL A 279 -8.96 17.82 -12.88
N ILE A 280 -10.08 18.50 -12.62
CA ILE A 280 -11.18 18.58 -13.58
C ILE A 280 -10.70 19.21 -14.89
N GLY A 281 -9.91 20.28 -14.80
CA GLY A 281 -9.28 20.92 -15.96
C GLY A 281 -8.38 19.98 -16.75
N LEU A 282 -7.55 19.17 -16.08
CA LEU A 282 -6.67 18.18 -16.70
C LEU A 282 -7.45 17.06 -17.43
N ILE A 283 -8.50 16.53 -16.81
CA ILE A 283 -9.34 15.48 -17.42
C ILE A 283 -10.07 16.02 -18.66
N ARG A 284 -10.61 17.24 -18.61
CA ARG A 284 -11.25 17.89 -19.78
C ARG A 284 -10.26 18.30 -20.87
N GLY A 285 -9.06 18.74 -20.49
CA GLY A 285 -8.02 19.11 -21.43
C GLY A 285 -7.51 17.92 -22.24
N SER A 286 -7.39 16.77 -21.57
CA SER A 286 -6.90 15.52 -22.17
C SER A 286 -7.93 14.83 -23.08
N THR A 287 -9.25 15.04 -22.91
CA THR A 287 -10.29 14.63 -23.87
C THR A 287 -10.27 15.41 -25.17
N SER A 288 -9.76 16.64 -25.15
CA SER A 288 -9.79 17.55 -26.30
C SER A 288 -8.68 17.31 -27.33
N HIS A 289 -7.61 16.57 -26.99
CA HIS A 289 -6.35 16.56 -27.77
C HIS A 289 -5.89 15.20 -28.34
N ARG A 290 -6.69 14.13 -28.30
CA ARG A 290 -6.15 12.76 -28.54
C ARG A 290 -6.97 11.82 -29.44
N PRO A 291 -6.98 12.04 -30.76
CA PRO A 291 -7.33 10.99 -31.71
C PRO A 291 -6.06 10.16 -32.00
N GLY A 292 -5.94 8.95 -31.43
CA GLY A 292 -5.16 7.90 -32.13
C GLY A 292 -4.15 7.03 -31.37
N ARG A 293 -4.13 6.95 -30.03
CA ARG A 293 -3.17 6.01 -29.35
C ARG A 293 -3.79 4.97 -28.43
N ILE A 294 -4.91 5.29 -27.79
CA ILE A 294 -5.76 4.33 -27.05
C ILE A 294 -7.01 4.11 -27.88
N ALA A 295 -7.66 2.95 -27.77
CA ALA A 295 -9.00 2.69 -28.31
C ALA A 295 -9.87 3.95 -28.12
N PRO A 296 -10.08 4.78 -29.17
CA PRO A 296 -10.56 6.16 -29.01
C PRO A 296 -11.95 6.22 -28.38
N GLU A 297 -12.66 5.10 -28.43
CA GLU A 297 -14.00 4.87 -27.90
C GLU A 297 -14.03 4.72 -26.37
N LEU A 298 -12.96 4.20 -25.74
CA LEU A 298 -12.92 4.00 -24.28
C LEU A 298 -12.63 5.28 -23.51
N TRP A 299 -11.93 6.22 -24.15
CA TRP A 299 -11.45 7.43 -23.50
C TRP A 299 -12.57 8.40 -23.08
N PRO A 300 -13.54 8.75 -23.96
CA PRO A 300 -14.69 9.57 -23.57
C PRO A 300 -15.47 8.93 -22.42
N LEU A 301 -15.63 7.60 -22.41
CA LEU A 301 -16.35 6.89 -21.36
C LEU A 301 -15.64 6.97 -20.02
N LEU A 302 -14.31 6.80 -19.99
CA LEU A 302 -13.55 6.93 -18.74
C LEU A 302 -13.60 8.36 -18.20
N ALA A 303 -13.43 9.36 -19.08
CA ALA A 303 -13.48 10.77 -18.69
C ALA A 303 -14.87 11.19 -18.20
N GLU A 304 -15.94 10.76 -18.90
CA GLU A 304 -17.32 10.98 -18.47
C GLU A 304 -17.58 10.38 -17.08
N GLN A 305 -17.11 9.15 -16.84
CA GLN A 305 -17.27 8.50 -15.53
C GLN A 305 -16.47 9.21 -14.45
N ALA A 306 -15.25 9.67 -14.74
CA ALA A 306 -14.46 10.48 -13.83
C ALA A 306 -15.16 11.81 -13.49
N GLU A 307 -15.74 12.49 -14.47
CA GLU A 307 -16.52 13.72 -14.26
C GLU A 307 -17.79 13.48 -13.44
N ASN A 308 -18.50 12.39 -13.72
CA ASN A 308 -19.71 12.00 -12.98
C ASN A 308 -19.44 11.81 -11.49
N VAL A 309 -18.27 11.28 -11.12
CA VAL A 309 -17.86 11.16 -9.71
C VAL A 309 -17.76 12.53 -9.03
N PHE A 310 -17.41 13.60 -9.74
CA PHE A 310 -17.42 14.96 -9.21
C PHE A 310 -18.81 15.58 -9.15
N LEU A 311 -19.72 15.21 -10.06
CA LEU A 311 -21.10 15.70 -10.10
C LEU A 311 -21.97 15.13 -8.98
N GLU A 312 -21.60 13.97 -8.42
CA GLU A 312 -22.25 13.42 -7.24
C GLU A 312 -22.16 14.41 -6.06
N THR A 313 -23.22 15.19 -5.84
CA THR A 313 -23.29 16.15 -4.74
C THR A 313 -23.61 15.44 -3.44
N GLY A 314 -22.76 15.62 -2.45
CA GLY A 314 -22.95 15.12 -1.10
C GLY A 314 -21.61 14.88 -0.42
N PRO A 315 -21.54 14.96 0.93
CA PRO A 315 -20.39 14.42 1.65
C PRO A 315 -20.16 12.97 1.20
N ALA A 316 -18.91 12.50 1.23
CA ALA A 316 -18.63 11.06 1.15
C ALA A 316 -19.20 10.38 2.41
N THR A 317 -20.53 10.35 2.55
CA THR A 317 -21.21 9.55 3.56
C THR A 317 -20.91 8.13 3.16
N VAL A 318 -20.01 7.50 3.91
CA VAL A 318 -19.83 6.05 3.86
C VAL A 318 -21.22 5.48 3.99
N PRO A 319 -21.77 4.81 2.94
CA PRO A 319 -23.06 4.16 3.09
C PRO A 319 -22.96 3.30 4.35
N HIS A 320 -24.02 3.24 5.17
CA HIS A 320 -24.01 2.53 6.46
C HIS A 320 -23.51 1.07 6.39
N ARG A 321 -23.27 0.54 5.18
CA ARG A 321 -22.50 -0.68 4.90
C ARG A 321 -21.57 -0.49 3.69
N PHE A 322 -20.37 0.05 3.88
CA PHE A 322 -19.30 -0.15 2.90
C PHE A 322 -19.07 -1.65 2.73
N ARG A 323 -19.28 -2.16 1.52
CA ARG A 323 -18.90 -3.53 1.15
C ARG A 323 -17.56 -3.47 0.45
N LEU A 324 -16.67 -4.37 0.87
CA LEU A 324 -15.41 -4.57 0.18
C LEU A 324 -15.67 -4.83 -1.31
N PRO A 325 -14.94 -4.15 -2.22
CA PRO A 325 -14.97 -4.52 -3.62
C PRO A 325 -14.64 -6.01 -3.76
N SER A 326 -15.40 -6.74 -4.58
CA SER A 326 -15.09 -8.15 -4.82
C SER A 326 -13.77 -8.28 -5.58
N TYR A 327 -12.93 -9.23 -5.16
CA TYR A 327 -11.69 -9.60 -5.85
C TYR A 327 -11.95 -10.03 -7.31
N GLN A 328 -13.16 -10.53 -7.59
CA GLN A 328 -13.52 -11.03 -8.91
C GLN A 328 -13.94 -9.93 -9.89
N VAL A 329 -14.18 -8.71 -9.41
CA VAL A 329 -14.61 -7.59 -10.27
C VAL A 329 -13.38 -6.97 -10.91
N ASP A 330 -13.39 -6.90 -12.24
CA ASP A 330 -12.41 -6.13 -13.00
C ASP A 330 -12.72 -4.63 -12.82
N PRO A 331 -11.80 -3.81 -12.27
CA PRO A 331 -12.01 -2.38 -12.09
C PRO A 331 -12.26 -1.65 -13.43
N THR A 332 -11.77 -2.23 -14.54
CA THR A 332 -11.86 -1.67 -15.89
C THR A 332 -12.92 -2.33 -16.76
N GLY A 333 -13.70 -3.28 -16.22
CA GLY A 333 -14.84 -3.88 -16.92
C GLY A 333 -16.01 -2.90 -17.01
N PHE A 334 -16.19 -2.27 -18.18
CA PHE A 334 -17.28 -1.32 -18.42
C PHE A 334 -18.64 -2.03 -18.45
N ASP A 335 -19.59 -1.54 -17.66
CA ASP A 335 -21.00 -1.89 -17.76
C ASP A 335 -21.78 -0.68 -18.34
N PRO A 336 -22.56 -0.82 -19.42
CA PRO A 336 -23.30 0.30 -20.01
C PRO A 336 -24.31 0.99 -19.07
N ARG A 337 -24.78 0.29 -18.03
CA ARG A 337 -25.74 0.81 -17.05
C ARG A 337 -25.04 1.37 -15.82
N GLU A 338 -23.95 0.74 -15.42
CA GLU A 338 -23.27 1.05 -14.15
C GLU A 338 -21.91 1.74 -14.31
N GLY A 339 -21.41 1.90 -15.53
CA GLY A 339 -20.08 2.45 -15.79
C GLY A 339 -18.95 1.53 -15.31
N TYR A 340 -17.80 2.13 -14.98
CA TYR A 340 -16.65 1.39 -14.46
C TYR A 340 -16.76 1.18 -12.94
N PRO A 341 -16.60 -0.06 -12.43
CA PRO A 341 -16.61 -0.32 -11.00
C PRO A 341 -15.61 0.51 -10.20
N LEU A 342 -14.47 0.85 -10.82
CA LEU A 342 -13.42 1.66 -10.22
C LEU A 342 -13.89 3.04 -9.77
N PHE A 343 -14.67 3.73 -10.61
CA PHE A 343 -15.14 5.09 -10.34
C PHE A 343 -16.35 5.10 -9.41
N ARG A 344 -17.29 4.17 -9.59
CA ARG A 344 -18.49 4.05 -8.72
C ARG A 344 -18.16 3.89 -7.24
N GLN A 345 -17.10 3.17 -6.92
CA GLN A 345 -16.78 2.83 -5.54
C GLN A 345 -15.85 3.87 -4.88
N LEU A 346 -15.30 4.81 -5.66
CA LEU A 346 -14.16 5.63 -5.26
C LEU A 346 -14.46 6.49 -4.02
N ARG A 347 -15.62 7.18 -3.99
CA ARG A 347 -16.04 7.97 -2.81
C ARG A 347 -16.18 7.12 -1.56
N SER A 348 -16.79 5.94 -1.70
CA SER A 348 -16.97 5.01 -0.58
C SER A 348 -15.64 4.44 -0.10
N VAL A 349 -14.71 4.16 -1.02
CA VAL A 349 -13.34 3.69 -0.75
C VAL A 349 -12.54 4.71 0.05
N LEU A 350 -12.60 5.98 -0.33
CA LEU A 350 -11.88 7.07 0.36
C LEU A 350 -12.46 7.35 1.75
N GLY A 351 -13.80 7.30 1.89
CA GLY A 351 -14.46 7.48 3.19
C GLY A 351 -14.32 6.28 4.14
N ALA A 352 -14.02 5.09 3.64
CA ALA A 352 -13.92 3.88 4.45
C ALA A 352 -12.69 3.90 5.38
N SER A 353 -12.79 3.28 6.56
CA SER A 353 -11.63 3.10 7.44
C SER A 353 -10.64 2.10 6.82
N ILE A 354 -9.34 2.27 7.04
CA ILE A 354 -8.33 1.33 6.49
C ILE A 354 -8.61 -0.12 6.91
N ALA A 355 -9.08 -0.35 8.13
CA ALA A 355 -9.37 -1.69 8.63
C ALA A 355 -10.51 -2.42 7.89
N THR A 356 -11.43 -1.70 7.22
CA THR A 356 -12.50 -2.35 6.46
C THR A 356 -11.99 -3.02 5.20
N PHE A 357 -10.79 -2.66 4.73
CA PHE A 357 -10.11 -3.31 3.60
C PHE A 357 -9.62 -4.72 3.93
N ILE A 358 -9.54 -5.07 5.22
CA ILE A 358 -9.18 -6.41 5.67
C ILE A 358 -10.46 -7.18 5.98
N PRO A 359 -10.63 -8.41 5.46
CA PRO A 359 -11.74 -9.28 5.84
C PRO A 359 -11.83 -9.47 7.35
N GLY A 360 -13.05 -9.41 7.91
CA GLY A 360 -13.27 -9.61 9.35
C GLY A 360 -13.03 -11.05 9.78
N SER A 361 -12.76 -11.28 11.07
CA SER A 361 -12.62 -12.62 11.63
C SER A 361 -13.84 -13.49 11.30
N GLY A 362 -13.64 -14.60 10.58
CA GLY A 362 -14.72 -15.51 10.16
C GLY A 362 -15.27 -15.24 8.75
N ALA A 363 -14.99 -14.08 8.16
CA ALA A 363 -15.08 -13.91 6.72
C ALA A 363 -13.75 -14.35 6.14
N ALA A 364 -13.71 -15.53 5.51
CA ALA A 364 -12.50 -15.97 4.83
C ALA A 364 -11.99 -14.83 3.94
N PRO A 365 -10.70 -14.47 3.98
CA PRO A 365 -10.11 -13.71 2.91
C PRO A 365 -10.22 -14.64 1.71
N VAL A 366 -11.21 -14.43 0.85
CA VAL A 366 -11.30 -15.18 -0.40
C VAL A 366 -10.30 -14.55 -1.36
N LEU A 367 -9.02 -14.57 -0.96
CA LEU A 367 -7.97 -14.67 -1.96
C LEU A 367 -8.37 -15.86 -2.82
N PRO A 368 -8.43 -15.67 -4.14
CA PRO A 368 -8.95 -16.72 -5.00
C PRO A 368 -8.06 -17.96 -4.86
N THR A 369 -8.68 -19.13 -4.83
CA THR A 369 -7.98 -20.42 -4.71
C THR A 369 -8.38 -21.35 -5.85
N GLY A 370 -7.49 -22.28 -6.20
CA GLY A 370 -7.78 -23.26 -7.26
C GLY A 370 -8.12 -22.60 -8.59
N ALA A 371 -9.22 -23.05 -9.21
CA ALA A 371 -9.64 -22.58 -10.53
C ALA A 371 -9.96 -21.08 -10.58
N ASP A 372 -10.53 -20.51 -9.52
CA ASP A 372 -10.83 -19.07 -9.48
C ASP A 372 -9.56 -18.21 -9.52
N ALA A 373 -8.50 -18.68 -8.85
CA ALA A 373 -7.20 -18.00 -8.83
C ALA A 373 -6.59 -17.93 -10.23
N GLU A 374 -6.69 -19.03 -10.95
CA GLU A 374 -6.21 -19.16 -12.31
C GLU A 374 -7.05 -18.36 -13.30
N ALA A 375 -8.38 -18.43 -13.21
CA ALA A 375 -9.28 -17.64 -14.04
C ALA A 375 -9.04 -16.14 -13.87
N MET A 376 -8.86 -15.67 -12.63
CA MET A 376 -8.49 -14.28 -12.35
C MET A 376 -7.13 -13.90 -12.94
N PHE A 377 -6.14 -14.78 -12.81
CA PHE A 377 -4.80 -14.52 -13.38
C PHE A 377 -4.86 -14.44 -14.92
N ILE A 378 -5.57 -15.35 -15.57
CA ILE A 378 -5.76 -15.36 -17.02
C ILE A 378 -6.56 -14.13 -17.47
N ARG A 379 -7.56 -13.68 -16.72
CA ARG A 379 -8.28 -12.44 -17.03
C ARG A 379 -7.38 -11.20 -16.97
N ALA A 380 -6.49 -11.16 -15.98
CA ALA A 380 -5.57 -10.04 -15.79
C ALA A 380 -4.43 -10.04 -16.83
N TRP A 381 -3.90 -11.22 -17.16
CA TRP A 381 -2.61 -11.37 -17.84
C TRP A 381 -2.61 -12.31 -19.05
N GLY A 382 -3.76 -12.86 -19.41
CA GLY A 382 -3.90 -13.82 -20.51
C GLY A 382 -3.61 -13.20 -21.88
N PRO A 383 -3.43 -14.03 -22.91
CA PRO A 383 -2.97 -13.61 -24.24
C PRO A 383 -3.89 -12.60 -24.94
N GLU A 384 -5.17 -12.55 -24.56
CA GLU A 384 -6.14 -11.57 -25.06
C GLU A 384 -5.92 -10.17 -24.49
N GLN A 385 -5.27 -10.07 -23.32
CA GLN A 385 -4.73 -8.82 -22.81
C GLN A 385 -3.38 -8.62 -23.49
N LYS A 386 -3.34 -7.87 -24.59
CA LYS A 386 -2.10 -7.53 -25.30
C LYS A 386 -1.14 -6.81 -24.34
N LEU A 387 -0.33 -7.59 -23.64
CA LEU A 387 0.55 -7.19 -22.54
C LEU A 387 1.43 -6.01 -22.93
N GLU A 388 1.45 -5.00 -22.06
CA GLU A 388 2.64 -4.19 -21.79
C GLU A 388 3.82 -5.15 -21.65
N ARG A 389 4.66 -5.27 -22.68
CA ARG A 389 5.86 -6.07 -22.56
C ARG A 389 6.83 -5.32 -21.64
N PRO A 390 7.28 -5.94 -20.53
CA PRO A 390 8.20 -5.31 -19.58
C PRO A 390 9.64 -5.29 -20.10
N GLU A 391 9.85 -5.17 -21.41
CA GLU A 391 11.19 -5.13 -22.01
C GLU A 391 11.97 -3.85 -21.57
N ASN A 392 11.29 -2.87 -20.96
CA ASN A 392 11.88 -1.63 -20.46
C ASN A 392 11.90 -1.44 -18.94
N SER A 393 11.42 -2.40 -18.13
CA SER A 393 11.30 -2.21 -16.67
C SER A 393 12.59 -2.53 -15.89
N ALA A 394 13.59 -3.12 -16.53
CA ALA A 394 14.81 -3.58 -15.87
C ALA A 394 15.81 -2.46 -15.49
N SER A 395 15.56 -1.20 -15.85
CA SER A 395 16.54 -0.11 -15.69
C SER A 395 16.23 0.94 -14.61
N ILE A 396 15.13 0.81 -13.85
CA ILE A 396 14.63 1.93 -13.01
C ILE A 396 15.15 1.92 -11.55
N LEU A 397 16.01 0.97 -11.16
CA LEU A 397 16.53 0.87 -9.79
C LEU A 397 18.08 0.86 -9.70
N HIS A 398 18.75 1.61 -10.57
CA HIS A 398 20.19 1.89 -10.43
C HIS A 398 20.47 3.34 -10.06
#